data_AF-A0A8H3TTN4-F1
#
_entry.id   AF-A0A8H3TTN4-F1
#
_cell.length_a   1.000
_cell.length_b   1.000
_cell.length_c   1.000
_cell.angle_alpha   90.00
_cell.angle_beta   90.00
_cell.angle_gamma   90.00
#
_symmetry.space_group_name_H-M   'P 1'
#
loop_
_entity.id
_entity.type
_entity.pdbx_description
1 polymer ?
#
loop_
_entity_poly.entity_id
_entity_poly.type
_entity_poly.pdbx_seq_one_letter_code
_entity_poly.pdbx_strand_id
1 'polypeptide(L)' 'MSNEEDKQFSIQPHPAKTNNPADLGQDPSQGSSGLVGSNPNAMASTGPGIQVLTDEQARGLEKPKSREELQAAAAKLNE' A
#
# COMPACT_ATOMS: atom_id res chain seq x y z
N MET A 1 -35.76 13.86 34.71
CA MET A 1 -34.39 14.16 34.24
C MET A 1 -33.81 12.84 33.81
N SER A 2 -33.64 12.66 32.50
CA SER A 2 -33.18 11.40 31.92
C SER A 2 -31.66 11.38 32.02
N ASN A 3 -31.10 10.45 32.80
CA ASN A 3 -29.67 10.20 32.82
C ASN A 3 -29.31 9.48 31.52
N GLU A 4 -28.82 10.23 30.54
CA GLU A 4 -28.19 9.64 29.35
C GLU A 4 -26.80 9.16 29.78
N GLU A 5 -26.66 7.86 29.98
CA GLU A 5 -25.37 7.24 30.25
C GLU A 5 -24.47 7.41 29.02
N ASP A 6 -23.37 8.15 29.19
CA ASP A 6 -22.39 8.40 28.13
C ASP A 6 -21.88 7.09 27.55
N LYS A 7 -22.10 6.87 26.24
CA LYS A 7 -21.65 5.66 25.55
C LYS A 7 -20.12 5.60 25.51
N GLN A 8 -19.54 4.66 26.23
CA GLN A 8 -18.10 4.38 26.19
C GLN A 8 -17.78 3.39 25.06
N PHE A 9 -16.85 3.76 24.17
CA PHE A 9 -16.31 2.89 23.13
C PHE A 9 -14.87 2.52 23.49
N SER A 10 -14.56 1.22 23.47
CA SER A 10 -13.20 0.72 23.69
C SER A 10 -12.49 0.51 22.36
N ILE A 11 -11.29 1.06 22.23
CA ILE A 11 -10.41 0.79 21.08
C ILE A 11 -9.64 -0.51 21.34
N GLN A 12 -9.64 -1.40 20.37
CA GLN A 12 -8.76 -2.57 20.41
C GLN A 12 -7.30 -2.11 20.25
N PRO A 13 -6.35 -2.75 20.95
CA PRO A 13 -4.94 -2.42 20.80
C PRO A 13 -4.51 -2.65 19.34
N HIS A 14 -3.65 -1.77 18.83
CA HIS A 14 -3.05 -1.98 17.52
C HIS A 14 -2.15 -3.23 17.57
N PRO A 15 -2.29 -4.18 16.63
CA PRO A 15 -1.56 -5.45 16.68
C PRO A 15 -0.04 -5.26 16.58
N ALA A 16 0.42 -4.22 15.89
CA ALA A 16 1.85 -3.92 15.76
C ALA A 16 2.32 -2.99 16.90
N LYS A 17 3.24 -3.51 17.72
CA LYS A 17 3.90 -2.73 18.79
C LYS A 17 5.16 -2.01 18.31
N THR A 18 5.60 -2.27 17.09
CA THR A 18 6.80 -1.67 16.50
C THR A 18 6.55 -1.21 15.06
N ASN A 19 7.42 -0.33 14.54
CA ASN A 19 7.42 0.10 13.13
C ASN A 19 8.16 -0.91 12.24
N ASN A 20 7.87 -2.20 12.42
CA ASN A 20 8.43 -3.28 11.61
C ASN A 20 7.30 -3.93 10.79
N PRO A 21 7.35 -3.93 9.45
CA PRO A 21 6.31 -4.52 8.62
C PRO A 21 6.14 -6.04 8.83
N ALA A 22 7.14 -6.72 9.41
CA ALA A 22 7.03 -8.13 9.77
C ALA A 22 6.09 -8.38 10.98
N ASP A 23 5.85 -7.37 11.81
CA ASP A 23 4.93 -7.46 12.97
C ASP A 23 3.46 -7.50 12.54
N LEU A 24 3.17 -7.27 11.26
CA LEU A 24 1.84 -7.42 10.66
C LEU A 24 1.50 -8.89 10.31
N GLY A 25 2.25 -9.85 10.86
CA GLY A 25 2.20 -11.25 10.49
C GLY A 25 1.17 -12.11 11.24
N GLN A 26 0.27 -12.71 10.45
CA GLN A 26 -0.09 -14.14 10.49
C GLN A 26 -1.06 -14.65 11.57
N ASP A 27 -2.33 -14.25 11.49
CA ASP A 27 -3.42 -15.21 11.69
C ASP A 27 -4.64 -14.85 10.83
N PRO A 28 -4.85 -15.48 9.65
CA PRO A 28 -6.08 -15.30 8.88
C PRO A 28 -7.33 -15.85 9.61
N SER A 29 -7.18 -16.52 10.76
CA SER A 29 -8.30 -17.06 11.54
C SER A 29 -8.83 -16.13 12.63
N GLN A 30 -8.11 -15.04 12.96
CA GLN A 30 -8.54 -14.09 13.99
C GLN A 30 -8.85 -12.71 13.40
N GLY A 31 -10.03 -12.62 12.80
CA GLY A 31 -10.81 -11.38 12.80
C GLY A 31 -10.44 -10.35 11.74
N SER A 32 -10.93 -10.55 10.52
CA SER A 32 -11.73 -9.53 9.82
C SER A 32 -12.29 -10.09 8.53
N SER A 33 -13.61 -10.25 8.50
CA SER A 33 -14.39 -10.36 7.28
C SER A 33 -14.23 -9.05 6.49
N GLY A 34 -13.31 -9.00 5.53
CA GLY A 34 -13.13 -7.83 4.66
C GLY A 34 -11.85 -7.90 3.83
N LEU A 35 -12.00 -7.91 2.50
CA LEU A 35 -10.99 -7.65 1.45
C LEU A 35 -9.52 -7.92 1.85
N VAL A 36 -9.21 -9.16 2.23
CA VAL A 36 -7.82 -9.63 2.43
C VAL A 36 -7.00 -9.55 1.12
N GLY A 37 -7.65 -9.35 -0.02
CA GLY A 37 -7.01 -9.11 -1.32
C GLY A 37 -6.68 -7.65 -1.66
N SER A 38 -6.91 -6.67 -0.77
CA SER A 38 -6.83 -5.24 -1.14
C SER A 38 -5.98 -4.37 -0.20
N ASN A 39 -5.15 -4.96 0.66
CA ASN A 39 -4.16 -4.18 1.41
C ASN A 39 -2.83 -4.16 0.64
N PRO A 40 -2.52 -3.09 -0.12
CA PRO A 40 -1.28 -3.00 -0.90
C PRO A 40 -0.02 -3.13 0.00
N ASN A 41 -0.13 -2.79 1.29
CA ASN A 41 0.98 -2.91 2.24
C ASN A 41 1.28 -4.37 2.63
N ALA A 42 0.27 -5.24 2.65
CA ALA A 42 0.46 -6.68 2.89
C ALA A 42 1.17 -7.34 1.70
N MET A 43 0.82 -6.91 0.48
CA MET A 43 1.44 -7.39 -0.76
C MET A 43 2.89 -6.89 -0.92
N ALA A 44 3.19 -5.67 -0.45
CA ALA A 44 4.55 -5.13 -0.43
C ALA A 44 5.50 -5.90 0.50
N SER A 45 4.97 -6.54 1.56
CA SER A 45 5.77 -7.24 2.58
C SER A 45 5.94 -8.74 2.30
N THR A 46 5.03 -9.34 1.51
CA THR A 46 5.00 -10.79 1.22
C THR A 46 5.15 -11.13 -0.26
N GLY A 47 5.12 -10.14 -1.15
CA GLY A 47 5.41 -10.34 -2.56
C GLY A 47 6.85 -10.82 -2.76
N PRO A 48 7.14 -11.56 -3.86
CA PRO A 48 8.52 -11.72 -4.28
C PRO A 48 9.13 -10.31 -4.32
N GLY A 49 10.32 -10.14 -3.74
CA GLY A 49 11.00 -8.84 -3.69
C GLY A 49 11.14 -8.21 -5.08
N ILE A 50 11.70 -7.00 -5.16
CA ILE A 50 11.82 -6.22 -6.41
C ILE A 50 12.07 -7.14 -7.61
N GLN A 51 11.08 -7.24 -8.50
CA GLN A 51 11.20 -8.10 -9.67
C GLN A 51 12.20 -7.46 -10.64
N VAL A 52 13.40 -8.03 -10.71
CA VAL A 52 14.38 -7.66 -11.73
C VAL A 52 13.94 -8.30 -13.04
N LEU A 53 13.60 -7.47 -14.03
CA LEU A 53 13.18 -7.93 -15.36
C LEU A 53 14.34 -8.58 -16.12
N THR A 54 14.04 -9.57 -16.96
CA THR A 54 15.03 -10.12 -17.89
C THR A 54 15.29 -9.15 -19.05
N ASP A 55 16.43 -9.28 -19.74
CA ASP A 55 16.78 -8.42 -20.88
C ASP A 55 15.74 -8.46 -22.03
N GLU A 56 15.04 -9.58 -22.19
CA GLU A 56 13.92 -9.71 -23.14
C GLU A 56 12.72 -8.86 -22.73
N GLN A 57 12.36 -8.89 -21.44
CA GLN A 57 11.26 -8.10 -20.89
C GLN A 57 11.59 -6.60 -20.90
N ALA A 58 12.82 -6.23 -20.57
CA ALA A 58 13.26 -4.84 -20.55
C ALA A 58 13.27 -4.19 -21.94
N ARG A 59 13.57 -4.95 -23.01
CA ARG A 59 13.58 -4.44 -24.40
C ARG A 59 12.22 -4.02 -24.92
N GLY A 60 11.13 -4.59 -24.39
CA GLY A 60 9.76 -4.22 -24.77
C GLY A 60 9.27 -2.93 -24.08
N LEU A 61 10.01 -2.42 -23.11
CA LEU A 61 9.66 -1.20 -22.39
C LEU A 61 10.09 0.04 -23.17
N GLU A 62 9.31 1.11 -23.05
CA GLU A 62 9.70 2.41 -23.56
C GLU A 62 10.92 2.95 -22.79
N LYS A 63 11.78 3.66 -23.51
CA LYS A 63 12.91 4.35 -22.87
C LYS A 63 12.37 5.56 -22.10
N PRO A 64 12.95 5.87 -20.93
CA PRO A 64 12.59 7.08 -20.21
C PRO A 64 12.88 8.30 -21.09
N LYS A 65 11.91 9.22 -21.13
CA LYS A 65 12.05 10.51 -21.82
C LYS A 65 13.16 11.34 -21.20
N SER A 66 13.76 12.22 -21.99
CA SER A 66 14.73 13.18 -21.48
C SER A 66 14.04 14.21 -20.57
N ARG A 67 14.84 14.92 -19.77
CA ARG A 67 14.33 15.97 -18.88
C ARG A 67 13.62 17.07 -19.67
N GLU A 68 14.20 17.46 -20.80
CA GLU A 68 13.70 18.50 -21.68
C GLU A 68 12.36 18.08 -22.32
N GLU A 69 12.24 16.82 -22.74
CA GLU A 69 11.00 16.25 -23.28
C GLU A 69 9.88 16.22 -22.24
N LEU A 70 10.20 15.85 -21.00
CA LEU A 70 9.23 15.86 -19.90
C LEU A 70 8.74 17.27 -19.58
N GLN A 71 9.65 18.25 -19.58
CA GLN A 71 9.29 19.65 -19.32
C GLN A 71 8.38 20.21 -20.42
N ALA A 72 8.68 19.94 -21.69
CA ALA A 72 7.84 20.35 -22.80
C ALA A 72 6.45 19.68 -22.78
N ALA A 73 6.38 18.38 -22.45
CA ALA A 73 5.11 17.68 -22.31
C ALA A 73 4.26 18.24 -21.17
N ALA A 74 4.88 18.60 -20.04
CA ALA A 74 4.20 19.22 -18.91
C ALA A 74 3.67 20.63 -19.25
N ALA A 75 4.43 21.42 -19.99
CA ALA A 75 3.98 22.74 -20.45
C ALA A 75 2.74 22.62 -21.37
N LYS A 76 2.80 21.71 -22.36
CA LYS A 76 1.69 21.45 -23.29
C LYS A 76 0.41 20.94 -22.59
N LEU A 77 0.54 20.25 -21.46
CA LEU A 77 -0.62 19.75 -20.71
C LEU A 77 -1.37 20.85 -19.95
N ASN A 78 -0.69 21.96 -19.63
CA ASN A 78 -1.24 23.07 -18.86
C ASN A 78 -1.70 24.25 -19.74
N GLU A 79 -1.76 24.06 -21.05
CA GLU A 79 -2.42 24.96 -22.00
C GLU A 79 -3.93 24.70 -22.02
#